data_AF-A0A7K6ATU2-F1
#
_entry.id   AF-A0A7K6ATU2-F1
#
_cell.length_a   1.000
_cell.length_b   1.000
_cell.length_c   1.000
_cell.angle_alpha   90.00
_cell.angle_beta   90.00
_cell.angle_gamma   90.00
#
_symmetry.space_group_name_H-M   'P 1'
#
loop_
_entity.id
_entity.type
_entity.pdbx_description
1 polymer ?
#
loop_
_entity_poly.entity_id
_entity_poly.type
_entity_poly.pdbx_seq_one_letter_code
_entity_poly.pdbx_strand_id
1 'polypeptide(L)' 'QLGHSPLFFFQHLIYHSNHLNYTAVWALLDTLSQEVQALIQHPNGTETNPATTCKELLLSHPGLPDG' A
#
# COMPACT_ATOMS: atom_id res chain seq x y z
N GLN A 1 -15.09 -16.19 -38.99
CA GLN A 1 -15.65 -14.98 -38.36
C GLN A 1 -16.44 -15.31 -37.09
N LEU A 2 -15.77 -15.78 -36.02
CA LEU A 2 -16.45 -16.21 -34.77
C LEU A 2 -16.08 -15.33 -33.55
N GLY A 3 -15.46 -14.17 -33.77
CA GLY A 3 -14.94 -13.30 -32.70
C GLY A 3 -15.75 -12.03 -32.41
N HIS A 4 -16.98 -11.89 -32.91
CA HIS A 4 -17.77 -10.65 -32.80
C HIS A 4 -19.02 -10.77 -31.90
N SER A 5 -19.17 -11.87 -31.16
CA SER A 5 -20.30 -11.99 -30.21
C SER A 5 -19.94 -11.31 -28.89
N PRO A 6 -20.73 -10.33 -28.40
CA PRO A 6 -20.50 -9.67 -27.11
C PRO A 6 -20.39 -10.66 -25.94
N LEU A 7 -21.15 -11.77 -26.02
CA LEU A 7 -21.12 -12.84 -25.04
C LEU A 7 -19.74 -13.51 -24.89
N PHE A 8 -19.01 -13.68 -26.00
CA PHE A 8 -17.66 -14.26 -25.97
C PHE A 8 -16.67 -13.34 -25.25
N PHE A 9 -16.77 -12.04 -25.50
CA PHE A 9 -15.95 -11.03 -24.82
C PHE A 9 -16.22 -11.04 -23.31
N PHE A 10 -17.49 -11.03 -22.90
CA PHE A 10 -17.86 -11.11 -21.48
C PHE A 10 -17.37 -12.40 -20.82
N GLN A 11 -17.51 -13.55 -21.49
CA GLN A 11 -17.00 -14.82 -20.96
C GLN A 11 -15.47 -14.80 -20.79
N HIS A 12 -14.75 -14.22 -21.74
CA HIS A 12 -13.29 -14.12 -21.68
C HIS A 12 -12.83 -13.22 -20.52
N LEU A 13 -13.51 -12.09 -20.29
CA LEU A 13 -13.24 -11.22 -19.14
C LEU A 13 -13.57 -11.88 -17.80
N ILE A 14 -14.69 -12.60 -17.71
CA ILE A 14 -15.09 -13.32 -16.50
C ILE A 14 -14.12 -14.46 -16.21
N TYR A 15 -13.66 -15.19 -17.22
CA TYR A 15 -12.68 -16.27 -17.07
C TYR A 15 -11.35 -15.73 -16.55
N HIS A 16 -10.79 -14.70 -17.18
CA HIS A 16 -9.54 -14.08 -16.71
C HIS A 16 -9.67 -13.53 -15.28
N SER A 17 -10.82 -12.93 -14.93
CA SER A 17 -11.06 -12.41 -13.58
C SER A 17 -11.14 -13.54 -12.53
N ASN A 18 -11.79 -14.66 -12.84
CA ASN A 18 -11.86 -15.82 -11.94
C ASN A 18 -10.53 -16.58 -11.81
N HIS A 19 -9.63 -16.43 -12.79
CA HIS A 19 -8.29 -17.00 -12.77
C HIS A 19 -7.25 -16.09 -12.10
N LEU A 20 -7.64 -14.90 -11.63
CA LEU A 20 -6.76 -14.12 -10.77
C LEU A 20 -6.54 -14.88 -9.47
N ASN A 21 -5.26 -15.08 -9.14
CA ASN A 21 -4.89 -15.62 -7.84
C ASN A 21 -5.15 -14.53 -6.79
N TYR A 22 -6.36 -14.49 -6.25
CA TYR A 22 -6.78 -13.52 -5.26
C TYR A 22 -5.86 -13.49 -4.04
N THR A 23 -5.30 -14.63 -3.64
CA THR A 23 -4.31 -14.69 -2.56
C THR A 23 -3.06 -13.88 -2.91
N ALA A 24 -2.53 -14.03 -4.13
CA ALA A 24 -1.38 -13.24 -4.58
C ALA A 24 -1.73 -11.74 -4.69
N VAL A 25 -2.91 -11.40 -5.20
CA VAL A 25 -3.35 -9.99 -5.30
C VAL A 25 -3.45 -9.36 -3.91
N TRP A 26 -4.06 -10.03 -2.94
CA TRP A 26 -4.15 -9.53 -1.57
C TRP A 26 -2.79 -9.41 -0.90
N ALA A 27 -1.88 -10.37 -1.08
CA ALA A 27 -0.53 -10.28 -0.54
C ALA A 27 0.25 -9.08 -1.12
N LEU A 28 0.08 -8.80 -2.42
CA LEU A 28 0.69 -7.63 -3.05
C LEU A 28 0.11 -6.32 -2.52
N LEU A 29 -1.23 -6.24 -2.36
CA LEU A 29 -1.88 -5.06 -1.80
C LEU A 29 -1.47 -4.81 -0.34
N ASP A 30 -1.36 -5.86 0.46
CA ASP A 30 -0.91 -5.78 1.85
C ASP A 30 0.54 -5.27 1.93
N THR A 31 1.43 -5.85 1.12
CA THR A 31 2.84 -5.41 1.03
C THR A 31 2.93 -3.94 0.64
N LEU A 32 2.19 -3.52 -0.40
CA LEU A 32 2.18 -2.13 -0.83
C LEU A 32 1.64 -1.19 0.26
N SER A 33 0.59 -1.61 0.97
CA SER A 33 0.06 -0.83 2.09
C SER A 33 1.10 -0.64 3.20
N GLN A 34 1.90 -1.67 3.51
CA GLN A 34 2.97 -1.56 4.50
C GLN A 34 4.10 -0.63 4.03
N GLU A 35 4.53 -0.73 2.76
CA GLU A 35 5.55 0.15 2.20
C GLU A 35 5.10 1.62 2.20
N VAL A 36 3.86 1.88 1.79
CA VAL A 36 3.29 3.23 1.82
C VAL A 36 3.21 3.76 3.26
N GLN A 37 2.78 2.92 4.21
CA GLN A 37 2.74 3.30 5.62
C GLN A 37 4.14 3.66 6.14
N ALA A 38 5.18 2.90 5.78
CA ALA A 38 6.55 3.16 6.17
C ALA A 38 7.10 4.49 5.58
N LEU A 39 6.66 4.87 4.38
CA LEU A 39 7.04 6.15 3.76
C LEU A 39 6.34 7.36 4.38
N ILE A 40 5.13 7.18 4.90
CA ILE A 40 4.31 8.27 5.46
C ILE A 40 4.53 8.41 6.97
N GLN A 41 4.96 7.35 7.66
CA GLN A 41 5.10 7.37 9.10
C GLN A 41 6.25 8.32 9.51
N HIS A 42 5.86 9.47 10.05
CA HIS A 42 6.80 10.43 10.60
C HIS A 42 7.53 9.83 11.82
N PRO A 43 8.83 10.13 12.01
CA PRO A 43 9.54 9.71 13.21
C PRO A 43 8.95 10.39 14.44
N ASN A 44 8.75 9.61 15.51
CA ASN A 44 8.12 10.09 16.75
C ASN A 44 9.09 10.13 17.94
N GLY A 45 10.34 9.73 17.75
CA GLY A 45 11.37 9.78 18.79
C GLY A 45 11.32 8.62 19.79
N THR A 46 10.49 7.60 19.55
CA THR A 46 10.52 6.35 20.33
C THR A 46 11.67 5.46 19.90
N GLU A 47 12.06 4.49 20.74
CA GLU A 47 13.10 3.51 20.41
C GLU A 47 12.77 2.72 19.12
N THR A 48 11.49 2.44 18.89
CA THR A 48 11.02 1.68 17.72
C THR A 48 10.80 2.54 16.47
N ASN A 49 10.74 3.86 16.59
CA ASN A 49 10.59 4.80 15.47
C ASN A 49 11.35 6.12 15.76
N PRO A 50 12.68 6.04 15.83
CA PRO A 50 13.51 7.17 16.22
C PRO A 50 13.53 8.24 15.12
N ALA A 51 13.69 9.49 15.53
CA ALA A 51 14.11 10.53 14.59
C ALA A 51 15.62 10.51 14.41
N THR A 52 16.09 10.89 13.23
CA THR A 52 17.52 11.04 12.93
C THR A 52 18.09 12.28 13.63
N THR A 53 17.27 13.32 13.82
CA THR A 53 17.65 14.54 14.54
C THR A 53 16.49 15.13 15.34
N CYS A 54 16.79 15.89 16.40
CA CYS A 54 15.77 16.63 17.16
C CYS A 54 15.00 17.62 16.27
N LYS A 55 15.65 18.19 15.24
CA LYS A 55 15.00 19.11 14.29
C LYS A 55 13.96 18.39 13.44
N GLU A 56 14.27 17.20 12.95
CA GLU A 56 13.32 16.35 12.20
C GLU A 56 12.12 15.96 13.08
N LEU A 57 12.37 15.60 14.34
CA LEU A 57 11.32 15.28 15.31
C LEU A 57 10.41 16.49 15.56
N LEU A 58 10.99 17.67 15.78
CA LEU A 58 10.25 18.91 16.03
C LEU A 58 9.42 19.36 14.82
N LEU A 59 9.93 19.18 13.59
CA LEU A 59 9.18 19.47 12.37
C LEU A 59 7.95 18.55 12.23
N SER A 60 8.09 17.29 12.65
CA SER A 60 7.01 16.31 12.63
C SER A 60 6.02 16.49 13.80
N HIS A 61 6.51 16.95 14.95
CA HIS A 61 5.76 17.10 16.21
C HIS A 61 6.06 18.45 16.89
N PRO A 62 5.52 19.58 16.39
CA PRO A 62 5.90 20.93 16.87
C PRO A 62 5.55 21.24 18.33
N GLY A 63 4.66 20.45 18.94
CA GLY A 63 4.24 20.61 20.33
C GLY A 63 4.92 19.65 21.32
N LEU A 64 5.88 18.85 20.85
CA LEU A 64 6.63 17.95 21.72
C LEU A 64 7.51 18.79 22.68
N PRO A 65 7.45 18.58 24.01
CA PRO A 65 8.30 19.29 24.94
C PRO A 65 9.76 18.83 24.83
N ASP A 66 10.67 19.68 25.29
CA ASP A 66 12.08 19.29 25.46
C ASP A 66 12.20 18.16 26.50
N GLY A 67 13.06 17.17 26.23
CA GLY A 67 13.26 15.99 27.07
C GLY A 67 14.34 15.06 26.57
#